data_AF-A0A9D1GGB4-F1
#
_entry.id   AF-A0A9D1GGB4-F1
#
_cell.length_a   1.000
_cell.length_b   1.000
_cell.length_c   1.000
_cell.angle_alpha   90.00
_cell.angle_beta   90.00
_cell.angle_gamma   90.00
#
_symmetry.space_group_name_H-M   'P 1'
#
loop_
_entity.id
_entity.type
_entity.pdbx_description
1 polymer ?
#
loop_
_entity_poly.entity_id
_entity_poly.type
_entity_poly.pdbx_seq_one_letter_code
_entity_poly.pdbx_strand_id
1 'polypeptide(L)' 'MQKKETFVVHVISQENATWQGQVTWLDEKETKSFRSLLELIKLMDEAVQSGQESQPAGNEVKS' A
#
# COMPACT_ATOMS: atom_id res chain seq x y z
N MET A 1 -16.32 -12.74 -1.13
CA MET A 1 -16.17 -11.67 -2.13
C MET A 1 -14.71 -11.25 -2.13
N GLN A 2 -14.02 -11.26 -3.28
CA GLN A 2 -12.63 -10.78 -3.33
C GLN A 2 -12.65 -9.25 -3.17
N LYS A 3 -11.98 -8.73 -2.14
CA LYS A 3 -11.82 -7.29 -1.92
C LYS A 3 -10.84 -6.80 -3.01
N LYS A 4 -11.33 -5.96 -3.91
CA LYS A 4 -10.50 -5.40 -4.98
C LYS A 4 -9.94 -4.08 -4.49
N GLU A 5 -8.64 -4.03 -4.29
CA GLU A 5 -7.96 -2.78 -3.94
C GLU A 5 -7.64 -2.00 -5.21
N THR A 6 -7.86 -0.70 -5.16
CA THR A 6 -7.63 0.19 -6.30
C THR A 6 -6.55 1.21 -5.96
N PHE A 7 -5.53 1.25 -6.79
CA PHE A 7 -4.39 2.16 -6.66
C PHE A 7 -4.33 3.10 -7.87
N VAL A 8 -4.06 4.38 -7.61
CA VAL A 8 -3.77 5.38 -8.64
C VAL A 8 -2.29 5.71 -8.56
N VAL A 9 -1.55 5.50 -9.64
CA VAL A 9 -0.12 5.78 -9.70
C VAL A 9 0.13 7.00 -10.57
N HIS A 10 0.71 8.05 -9.99
CA HIS A 10 1.21 9.21 -10.69
C HIS A 10 2.73 9.09 -10.87
N VAL A 11 3.19 8.93 -12.10
CA VAL A 11 4.62 8.96 -12.44
C VAL A 11 5.02 10.40 -12.70
N ILE A 12 5.96 10.91 -11.91
CA ILE A 12 6.42 12.32 -11.97
C ILE A 12 7.71 12.41 -12.79
N SER A 13 8.63 11.48 -12.59
CA SER A 13 9.91 11.45 -13.31
C SER A 13 10.38 10.02 -13.57
N GLN A 14 11.31 9.91 -14.51
CA GLN A 14 12.06 8.68 -14.74
C GLN A 14 13.54 9.01 -14.79
N GLU A 15 14.21 8.89 -13.65
CA GLU A 15 15.65 9.02 -13.52
C GLU A 15 16.29 7.66 -13.25
N ASN A 16 17.52 7.44 -13.73
CA ASN A 16 18.28 6.18 -13.51
C ASN A 16 17.51 4.91 -13.91
N ALA A 17 16.70 4.98 -14.98
CA ALA A 17 15.86 3.88 -15.45
C ALA A 17 14.84 3.35 -14.41
N THR A 18 14.49 4.16 -13.40
CA THR A 18 13.44 3.82 -12.44
C THR A 18 12.40 4.92 -12.38
N TRP A 19 11.15 4.57 -12.08
CA TRP A 19 10.06 5.52 -11.96
C TRP A 19 10.06 6.12 -10.56
N GLN A 20 9.88 7.44 -10.49
CA GLN A 20 9.61 8.16 -9.27
C GLN A 20 8.26 8.84 -9.38
N GLY A 21 7.54 8.89 -8.27
CA GLY A 21 6.18 9.39 -8.28
C GLY A 21 5.45 9.18 -6.98
N GLN A 22 4.13 9.17 -7.09
CA GLN A 22 3.23 8.97 -5.96
C GLN A 22 2.20 7.90 -6.28
N VAL A 23 1.83 7.12 -5.28
CA VAL A 23 0.75 6.15 -5.34
C VAL A 23 -0.31 6.54 -4.32
N THR A 24 -1.56 6.57 -4.76
CA THR A 24 -2.72 6.84 -3.92
C THR A 24 -3.56 5.57 -3.82
N TRP A 25 -3.79 5.11 -2.61
CA TRP A 25 -4.73 4.03 -2.32
C TRP A 25 -6.12 4.61 -2.14
N LEU A 26 -7.07 4.21 -2.99
CA LEU A 26 -8.41 4.81 -2.99
C LEU A 26 -9.27 4.42 -1.79
N ASP A 27 -9.10 3.22 -1.24
CA ASP A 27 -9.89 2.76 -0.10
C ASP A 27 -9.55 3.54 1.18
N GLU A 28 -8.26 3.72 1.49
CA GLU A 28 -7.83 4.48 2.67
C GLU A 28 -7.59 5.98 2.40
N LYS A 29 -7.72 6.41 1.13
CA LYS A 29 -7.37 7.77 0.65
C LYS A 29 -5.95 8.19 1.04
N GLU A 30 -5.05 7.23 1.22
CA GLU A 30 -3.68 7.49 1.58
C GLU A 30 -2.84 7.70 0.32
N THR A 31 -1.94 8.70 0.34
CA THR A 31 -0.99 8.94 -0.76
C THR A 31 0.44 8.82 -0.24
N LYS A 32 1.21 7.93 -0.86
CA LYS A 32 2.62 7.69 -0.54
C LYS A 32 3.50 7.99 -1.74
N SER A 33 4.70 8.50 -1.49
CA SER A 33 5.68 8.78 -2.55
C SER A 33 6.64 7.60 -2.69
N PHE A 34 6.99 7.24 -3.92
CA PHE A 34 7.98 6.20 -4.22
C PHE A 34 9.13 6.78 -5.05
N ARG A 35 10.34 6.30 -4.82
CA ARG A 35 11.55 6.70 -5.58
C ARG A 35 12.09 5.59 -6.47
N SER A 36 11.43 4.43 -6.47
CA SER A 36 11.72 3.32 -7.37
C SER A 36 10.53 2.39 -7.59
N LEU A 37 10.57 1.58 -8.65
CA LEU A 37 9.58 0.53 -8.89
C LEU A 37 9.47 -0.47 -7.72
N LEU A 38 10.59 -0.81 -7.08
CA LEU A 38 10.58 -1.75 -5.95
C LEU A 38 9.89 -1.15 -4.72
N GLU A 39 10.11 0.14 -4.45
CA GLU A 39 9.36 0.84 -3.40
C GLU A 39 7.87 0.87 -3.72
N LEU A 40 7.47 1.15 -4.96
CA LEU A 40 6.07 1.11 -5.36
C LEU A 40 5.42 -0.24 -5.05
N ILE A 41 6.09 -1.34 -5.42
CA ILE A 41 5.61 -2.70 -5.15
C ILE A 41 5.49 -2.96 -3.65
N LYS A 42 6.48 -2.56 -2.84
CA LYS A 42 6.42 -2.69 -1.38
C LYS A 42 5.25 -1.92 -0.77
N LEU A 43 5.02 -0.69 -1.22
CA LEU A 43 3.90 0.13 -0.76
C LEU A 43 2.54 -0.49 -1.09
N MET A 44 2.41 -1.11 -2.26
CA MET A 44 1.20 -1.86 -2.63
C MET A 44 1.05 -3.15 -1.80
N ASP A 45 2.14 -3.89 -1.58
CA ASP A 45 2.13 -5.12 -0.78
C ASP A 45 1.75 -4.83 0.69
N GLU A 46 2.28 -3.76 1.28
CA GLU A 46 1.90 -3.29 2.61
C GLU A 46 0.41 -2.94 2.69
N ALA A 47 -0.14 -2.25 1.69
CA ALA A 47 -1.56 -1.88 1.63
C ALA A 47 -2.47 -3.12 1.50
N VAL A 48 -2.08 -4.10 0.68
CA VAL A 48 -2.81 -5.36 0.53
C VAL A 48 -2.84 -6.17 1.83
N GLN A 49 -1.74 -6.13 2.59
CA GLN A 49 -1.65 -6.79 3.88
C GLN A 49 -2.44 -6.07 4.97
N SER A 50 -2.42 -4.73 5.02
CA SER A 50 -3.22 -3.97 5.98
C SER A 50 -4.72 -4.10 5.75
N GLY A 51 -5.15 -4.26 4.49
CA GLY A 51 -6.54 -4.55 4.13
C GLY A 51 -7.11 -5.88 4.67
N GLN A 52 -6.25 -6.78 5.17
CA GLN A 52 -6.60 -8.07 5.80
C GLN A 52 -6.76 -7.97 7.33
N GLU A 53 -6.36 -6.86 7.96
CA GLU A 53 -6.40 -6.70 9.41
C GLU A 53 -7.71 -6.04 9.86
N SER A 54 -8.79 -6.82 9.76
CA SER A 54 -10.00 -6.63 10.58
C SER A 54 -10.28 -7.93 11.31
N GLN A 55 -9.36 -8.33 12.19
CA GLN A 55 -9.66 -9.21 13.32
C GLN A 55 -8.94 -8.65 14.56
N PRO A 56 -9.68 -8.21 15.58
CA PRO A 56 -9.08 -7.88 16.86
C PRO A 56 -8.61 -9.19 17.48
N ALA A 57 -7.32 -9.34 17.75
CA ALA A 57 -6.86 -10.32 18.71
C ALA A 57 -7.27 -9.86 20.11
N GLY A 58 -8.56 -10.01 20.41
CA GLY A 58 -9.01 -10.20 21.79
C GLY A 58 -8.69 -11.62 22.23
N ASN A 59 -8.32 -11.72 23.51
CA ASN A 59 -8.10 -12.89 24.37
C ASN A 59 -6.61 -13.18 24.64
N GLU A 60 -6.15 -13.35 25.88
CA GLU A 60 -6.83 -13.91 27.05
C GLU A 60 -6.15 -13.46 28.36
N VAL A 61 -6.97 -13.22 29.39
CA VAL A 61 -6.59 -13.08 30.80
C VAL A 61 -6.14 -14.43 31.35
N LYS A 62 -4.94 -14.50 31.93
CA LYS A 62 -4.46 -15.58 32.83
C LYS A 62 -3.15 -15.09 33.46
N SER A 63 -2.92 -14.95 34.76
CA SER A 63 -3.61 -15.29 36.00
C SER A 63 -3.17 -14.27 37.06
#